data_AF-A0A831X7C4-F1
#
_entry.id   AF-A0A831X7C4-F1
#
_cell.length_a   1.000
_cell.length_b   1.000
_cell.length_c   1.000
_cell.angle_alpha   90.00
_cell.angle_beta   90.00
_cell.angle_gamma   90.00
#
_symmetry.space_group_name_H-M   'P 1'
#
loop_
_entity.id
_entity.type
_entity.pdbx_description
1 polymer ?
#
loop_
_entity_poly.entity_id
_entity_poly.type
_entity_poly.pdbx_seq_one_letter_code
_entity_poly.pdbx_strand_id
1 'polypeptide(L)'
;MIAYGIRTAELPIGAGNVALYLLLVACALVIYYSVYLALMTLSFWFVRLENLGVLADMVFHIGRYPTQVFGGWPRWFFTYVLPLAFMATIPTQALYRVPSAGPAVVAVALAVGSFVASAKFWQFGLRFYHSASS
;
A
#
# COMPACT_ATOMS: atom_id res chain seq x y z
N MET A 1 1.09 10.46 28.37
CA MET A 1 -0.32 10.51 27.96
C MET A 1 -0.81 9.24 27.26
N ILE A 2 -0.03 8.60 26.38
CA ILE A 2 -0.40 7.32 25.73
C ILE A 2 -0.68 6.21 26.77
N ALA A 3 0.17 6.06 27.79
CA ALA A 3 -0.01 5.05 28.84
C ALA A 3 -1.25 5.29 29.73
N TYR A 4 -1.70 6.55 29.89
CA TYR A 4 -2.89 6.86 30.69
C TYR A 4 -4.17 6.58 29.88
N GLY A 5 -4.18 6.90 28.58
CA GLY A 5 -5.30 6.60 27.69
C GLY A 5 -5.56 5.10 27.48
N ILE A 6 -4.52 4.26 27.55
CA ILE A 6 -4.65 2.79 27.50
C ILE A 6 -5.31 2.23 28.78
N ARG A 7 -5.17 2.93 29.92
CA ARG A 7 -5.76 2.49 31.20
C ARG A 7 -7.19 2.97 31.41
N THR A 8 -7.59 4.11 30.84
CA THR A 8 -8.94 4.68 30.99
C THR A 8 -9.89 4.29 29.88
N ALA A 9 -9.38 3.96 28.70
CA ALA A 9 -10.18 3.35 27.66
C ALA A 9 -10.12 1.83 27.87
N GLU A 10 -11.24 1.18 28.19
CA GLU A 10 -11.43 -0.27 28.25
C GLU A 10 -11.26 -0.92 26.86
N LEU A 11 -10.22 -0.54 26.14
CA LEU A 11 -9.90 -1.05 24.82
C LEU A 11 -9.44 -2.50 25.01
N PRO A 12 -10.04 -3.47 24.31
CA PRO A 12 -9.62 -4.86 24.33
C PRO A 12 -8.30 -5.02 23.55
N ILE A 13 -7.25 -4.31 23.96
CA ILE A 13 -5.91 -4.37 23.38
C ILE A 13 -5.22 -5.63 23.90
N GLY A 14 -5.72 -6.79 23.48
CA GLY A 14 -5.03 -8.06 23.68
C GLY A 14 -3.81 -8.16 22.76
N ALA A 15 -2.87 -9.05 23.10
CA ALA A 15 -1.68 -9.32 22.26
C ALA A 15 -2.05 -9.67 20.80
N GLY A 16 -3.21 -10.32 20.59
CA GLY A 16 -3.74 -10.64 19.25
C GLY A 16 -4.06 -9.39 18.41
N ASN A 17 -4.60 -8.33 19.01
CA ASN A 17 -4.90 -7.08 18.30
C ASN A 17 -3.62 -6.35 17.88
N VAL A 18 -2.60 -6.38 18.74
CA VAL A 18 -1.28 -5.80 18.42
C VAL A 18 -0.61 -6.58 17.30
N ALA A 19 -0.62 -7.91 17.36
CA ALA A 19 -0.06 -8.75 16.29
C ALA A 19 -0.78 -8.54 14.95
N LEU A 20 -2.11 -8.48 14.97
CA LEU A 20 -2.92 -8.21 13.77
C LEU A 20 -2.62 -6.82 13.21
N TYR A 21 -2.49 -5.80 14.05
CA TYR A 21 -2.12 -4.46 13.63
C TYR A 21 -0.75 -4.44 12.95
N LEU A 22 0.27 -5.05 13.56
CA LEU A 22 1.62 -5.13 12.98
C LEU A 22 1.62 -5.87 11.64
N LEU A 23 0.87 -6.96 11.51
CA LEU A 23 0.70 -7.68 10.25
C LEU A 23 0.10 -6.77 9.16
N LEU A 24 -0.96 -6.04 9.48
CA LEU A 24 -1.62 -5.12 8.54
C LEU A 24 -0.69 -3.98 8.13
N VAL A 25 0.09 -3.44 9.05
CA VAL A 25 1.13 -2.43 8.76
C VAL A 25 2.20 -3.00 7.83
N ALA A 26 2.68 -4.22 8.07
CA ALA A 26 3.64 -4.87 7.20
C ALA A 26 3.08 -5.07 5.78
N CYS A 27 1.83 -5.51 5.64
CA CYS A 27 1.15 -5.63 4.34
C CYS A 27 1.07 -4.28 3.61
N ALA A 28 0.71 -3.21 4.34
CA ALA A 28 0.66 -1.86 3.79
C ALA A 28 2.02 -1.38 3.26
N LEU A 29 3.12 -1.65 3.99
CA LEU A 29 4.47 -1.31 3.56
C LEU A 29 4.88 -2.07 2.28
N VAL A 30 4.55 -3.35 2.18
CA VAL A 30 4.82 -4.16 0.98
C VAL A 30 4.09 -3.57 -0.23
N ILE A 31 2.80 -3.26 -0.07
CA ILE A 31 1.99 -2.64 -1.12
C ILE A 31 2.59 -1.31 -1.57
N TYR A 32 2.94 -0.45 -0.61
CA TYR A 32 3.58 0.85 -0.89
C TYR A 32 4.84 0.67 -1.74
N TYR A 33 5.71 -0.25 -1.32
CA TYR A 33 6.94 -0.56 -2.05
C TYR A 33 6.67 -1.09 -3.47
N SER A 34 5.71 -2.00 -3.62
CA SER A 34 5.33 -2.56 -4.94
C SER A 34 4.88 -1.47 -5.91
N VAL A 35 4.06 -0.53 -5.43
CA VAL A 35 3.58 0.61 -6.22
C VAL A 35 4.75 1.51 -6.62
N TYR A 36 5.61 1.85 -5.65
CA TYR A 36 6.79 2.68 -5.90
C TYR A 36 7.70 2.04 -6.94
N LEU A 37 7.97 0.74 -6.81
CA LEU A 37 8.77 -0.02 -7.76
C LEU A 37 8.15 -0.03 -9.16
N ALA A 38 6.84 -0.21 -9.27
CA ALA A 38 6.16 -0.18 -10.56
C ALA A 38 6.27 1.20 -11.22
N LEU A 39 6.09 2.28 -10.46
CA LEU A 39 6.25 3.64 -10.95
C LEU A 39 7.69 3.93 -11.38
N MET A 40 8.68 3.50 -10.60
CA MET A 40 10.10 3.66 -10.96
C MET A 40 10.47 2.83 -12.19
N THR A 41 9.89 1.65 -12.36
CA THR A 41 10.13 0.81 -13.56
C THR A 41 9.69 1.51 -14.84
N LEU A 42 8.66 2.38 -14.78
CA LEU A 42 8.25 3.19 -15.94
C LEU A 42 9.37 4.11 -16.47
N SER A 43 10.37 4.45 -15.64
CA SER A 43 11.54 5.24 -16.07
C SER A 43 12.33 4.61 -17.22
N PHE A 44 12.25 3.28 -17.40
CA PHE A 44 12.93 2.61 -18.51
C PHE A 44 12.36 2.97 -19.89
N TRP A 45 11.10 3.41 -19.96
CA TRP A 45 10.48 3.84 -21.23
C TRP A 45 10.28 5.36 -21.30
N PHE A 46 10.08 6.03 -20.17
CA PHE A 46 9.88 7.47 -20.13
C PHE A 46 11.21 8.21 -19.87
N VAL A 47 11.79 8.79 -20.93
CA VAL A 47 13.10 9.48 -20.96
C VAL A 47 13.16 10.76 -20.09
N ARG A 48 12.02 11.30 -19.61
CA ARG A 48 11.99 12.48 -18.73
C ARG A 48 11.84 12.08 -17.26
N LEU A 49 12.97 11.77 -16.64
CA LEU A 49 13.13 11.39 -15.23
C LEU A 49 12.52 12.43 -14.25
N GLU A 50 12.50 13.71 -14.62
CA GLU A 50 12.04 14.82 -13.78
C GLU A 50 10.54 14.76 -13.43
N ASN A 51 9.69 14.21 -14.31
CA ASN A 51 8.25 14.16 -14.07
C ASN A 51 7.79 12.88 -13.34
N LEU A 52 8.61 11.83 -13.30
CA LEU A 52 8.22 10.57 -12.68
C LEU A 52 8.19 10.66 -11.15
N GLY A 53 9.14 11.38 -10.55
CA GLY A 53 9.11 11.66 -9.11
C GLY A 53 7.86 12.42 -8.71
N VAL A 54 7.52 13.48 -9.45
CA VAL A 54 6.29 14.27 -9.23
C VAL A 54 5.04 13.40 -9.43
N LEU A 55 5.00 12.55 -10.45
CA LEU A 55 3.89 11.64 -10.66
C LEU A 55 3.75 10.63 -9.51
N ALA A 56 4.85 10.09 -9.01
CA ALA A 56 4.84 9.21 -7.85
C ALA A 56 4.32 9.94 -6.61
N ASP A 57 4.82 11.14 -6.32
CA ASP A 57 4.34 11.96 -5.21
C ASP A 57 2.84 12.25 -5.32
N MET A 58 2.34 12.59 -6.51
CA MET A 58 0.91 12.82 -6.76
C MET A 58 0.08 11.56 -6.51
N VAL A 59 0.54 10.40 -7.00
CA VAL A 59 -0.14 9.11 -6.78
C VAL A 59 -0.20 8.75 -5.30
N PHE A 60 0.90 8.91 -4.56
CA PHE A 60 0.92 8.64 -3.12
C PHE A 60 0.13 9.67 -2.32
N HIS A 61 0.14 10.94 -2.73
CA HIS A 61 -0.67 11.99 -2.13
C HIS A 61 -2.16 11.68 -2.26
N ILE A 62 -2.62 11.31 -3.46
CA ILE A 62 -4.00 10.87 -3.71
C ILE A 62 -4.33 9.60 -2.93
N GLY A 63 -3.37 8.68 -2.81
CA GLY A 63 -3.51 7.42 -2.08
C GLY A 63 -3.82 7.53 -0.59
N ARG A 64 -3.54 8.69 0.01
CA ARG A 64 -3.83 8.94 1.43
C ARG A 64 -5.29 9.27 1.69
N TYR A 65 -6.04 9.65 0.65
CA TYR A 65 -7.46 9.94 0.78
C TYR A 65 -8.28 8.64 0.85
N PRO A 66 -9.30 8.55 1.72
CA PRO A 66 -10.17 7.38 1.79
C PRO A 66 -10.83 7.12 0.44
N THR A 67 -10.90 5.86 0.00
CA THR A 67 -11.53 5.53 -1.29
C THR A 67 -13.02 5.80 -1.37
N GLN A 68 -13.65 6.08 -0.23
CA GLN A 68 -15.03 6.53 -0.11
C GLN A 68 -15.26 7.91 -0.72
N VAL A 69 -14.19 8.73 -0.84
CA VAL A 69 -14.23 10.05 -1.48
C VAL A 69 -14.29 9.92 -3.01
N PHE A 70 -13.83 8.79 -3.56
CA PHE A 70 -13.87 8.52 -5.00
C PHE A 70 -15.16 7.75 -5.37
N GLY A 71 -15.87 8.22 -6.39
CA GLY A 71 -17.00 7.51 -7.01
C GLY A 71 -16.61 6.81 -8.32
N GLY A 72 -17.31 5.74 -8.69
CA GLY A 72 -17.19 5.10 -10.01
C GLY A 72 -15.85 4.37 -10.29
N TRP A 73 -15.36 4.47 -11.53
CA TRP A 73 -14.11 3.84 -12.00
C TRP A 73 -12.85 4.20 -11.18
N PRO A 74 -12.62 5.48 -10.80
CA PRO A 74 -11.48 5.85 -9.95
C PRO A 74 -11.39 5.07 -8.64
N ARG A 75 -12.53 4.80 -7.99
CA ARG A 75 -12.57 3.98 -6.76
C ARG A 75 -12.06 2.57 -7.02
N TRP A 76 -12.48 1.96 -8.13
CA TRP A 76 -12.05 0.62 -8.52
C TRP A 76 -10.54 0.60 -8.79
N PHE A 77 -10.04 1.55 -9.57
CA PHE A 77 -8.62 1.68 -9.86
C PHE A 77 -7.75 1.85 -8.59
N PHE A 78 -8.12 2.77 -7.69
CA PHE A 78 -7.41 3.01 -6.41
C PHE A 78 -7.70 1.98 -5.30
N THR A 79 -8.52 0.97 -5.55
CA THR A 79 -8.74 -0.13 -4.60
C THR A 79 -8.06 -1.40 -5.09
N TYR A 80 -8.11 -1.68 -6.39
CA TYR A 80 -7.67 -2.95 -6.98
C TYR A 80 -6.35 -2.84 -7.75
N VAL A 81 -6.06 -1.71 -8.41
CA VAL A 81 -4.81 -1.53 -9.18
C VAL A 81 -3.73 -0.90 -8.32
N LEU A 82 -4.10 0.09 -7.53
CA LEU A 82 -3.26 0.75 -6.54
C LEU A 82 -3.89 0.44 -5.19
N PRO A 83 -3.42 -0.53 -4.39
CA PRO A 83 -4.09 -0.93 -3.14
C PRO A 83 -3.84 0.10 -2.01
N LEU A 84 -3.86 1.39 -2.35
CA LEU A 84 -3.60 2.54 -1.50
C LEU A 84 -4.70 2.70 -0.45
N ALA A 85 -5.95 2.38 -0.82
CA ALA A 85 -7.11 2.36 0.07
C ALA A 85 -6.87 1.60 1.37
N PHE A 86 -6.18 0.45 1.25
CA PHE A 86 -5.94 -0.49 2.31
C PHE A 86 -4.99 0.07 3.37
N MET A 87 -4.06 0.94 2.96
CA MET A 87 -3.05 1.51 3.85
C MET A 87 -3.63 2.48 4.89
N ALA A 88 -4.66 3.25 4.53
CA ALA A 88 -5.23 4.27 5.41
C ALA A 88 -6.41 3.78 6.25
N THR A 89 -7.26 2.91 5.69
CA THR A 89 -8.58 2.61 6.30
C THR A 89 -8.67 1.30 7.09
N ILE A 90 -7.79 0.34 6.84
CA ILE A 90 -7.92 -1.00 7.45
C ILE A 90 -7.11 -1.18 8.74
N PRO A 91 -5.88 -0.64 8.89
CA PRO A 91 -5.14 -0.72 10.15
C PRO A 91 -5.88 -0.02 11.30
N THR A 92 -6.53 1.11 10.99
CA THR A 92 -7.33 1.88 11.96
C THR A 92 -8.57 1.11 12.39
N GLN A 93 -9.27 0.44 11.48
CA GLN A 93 -10.45 -0.37 11.82
C GLN A 93 -10.11 -1.62 12.65
N ALA A 94 -8.93 -2.21 12.43
CA ALA A 94 -8.48 -3.37 13.22
C ALA A 94 -8.20 -3.02 14.69
N LEU A 95 -7.93 -1.75 15.01
CA LEU A 95 -7.69 -1.30 16.39
C LEU A 95 -8.99 -1.18 17.21
N TYR A 96 -10.11 -0.84 16.55
CA TYR A 96 -11.39 -0.52 17.21
C TYR A 96 -12.43 -1.65 17.12
N ARG A 97 -12.18 -2.72 16.35
CA ARG A 97 -13.13 -3.83 16.15
C ARG A 97 -12.55 -5.16 16.64
N VAL A 98 -13.43 -6.10 16.93
CA VAL A 98 -13.08 -7.49 17.26
C VAL A 98 -12.12 -8.04 16.19
N PRO A 99 -10.98 -8.65 16.58
CA PRO A 99 -10.04 -9.21 15.63
C PRO A 99 -10.76 -10.23 14.74
N SER A 100 -10.82 -9.94 13.44
CA SER A 100 -11.41 -10.83 12.44
C SER A 100 -10.35 -11.22 11.41
N ALA A 101 -10.30 -12.50 11.05
CA ALA A 101 -9.30 -13.03 10.12
C ALA A 101 -9.54 -12.58 8.67
N GLY A 102 -10.80 -12.27 8.31
CA GLY A 102 -11.19 -11.92 6.94
C GLY A 102 -10.38 -10.76 6.34
N PRO A 103 -10.36 -9.56 6.97
CA PRO A 103 -9.58 -8.44 6.48
C PRO A 103 -8.08 -8.71 6.41
N ALA A 104 -7.55 -9.52 7.34
CA ALA A 104 -6.13 -9.89 7.36
C ALA A 104 -5.74 -10.73 6.14
N VAL A 105 -6.56 -11.73 5.79
CA VAL A 105 -6.34 -12.59 4.62
C VAL A 105 -6.35 -11.77 3.33
N VAL A 106 -7.31 -10.84 3.20
CA VAL A 106 -7.38 -9.94 2.03
C VAL A 106 -6.15 -9.05 1.96
N ALA A 107 -5.69 -8.50 3.10
CA ALA A 107 -4.48 -7.68 3.17
C ALA A 107 -3.24 -8.43 2.67
N VAL A 108 -3.05 -9.65 3.17
CA VAL A 108 -1.92 -10.51 2.79
C VAL A 108 -1.99 -10.88 1.31
N ALA A 109 -3.16 -11.28 0.81
CA ALA A 109 -3.35 -11.62 -0.59
C ALA A 109 -3.04 -10.43 -1.51
N LEU A 110 -3.50 -9.22 -1.17
CA LEU A 110 -3.19 -8.01 -1.92
C LEU A 110 -1.71 -7.66 -1.88
N ALA A 111 -1.06 -7.76 -0.72
CA ALA A 111 0.37 -7.47 -0.59
C ALA A 111 1.25 -8.44 -1.39
N VAL A 112 0.96 -9.74 -1.32
CA VAL A 112 1.67 -10.75 -2.11
C VAL A 112 1.41 -10.54 -3.60
N GLY A 113 0.15 -10.32 -3.99
CA GLY A 113 -0.24 -10.07 -5.38
C GLY A 113 0.43 -8.84 -5.98
N SER A 114 0.43 -7.70 -5.27
CA SER A 114 1.08 -6.47 -5.71
C SER A 114 2.58 -6.63 -5.84
N PHE A 115 3.21 -7.32 -4.87
CA PHE A 115 4.65 -7.56 -4.90
C PHE A 115 5.04 -8.40 -6.11
N VAL A 116 4.39 -9.54 -6.32
CA VAL A 116 4.67 -10.42 -7.47
C VAL A 116 4.44 -9.68 -8.79
N ALA A 117 3.36 -8.90 -8.91
CA ALA A 117 3.07 -8.12 -10.11
C ALA A 117 4.16 -7.07 -10.38
N SER A 118 4.53 -6.29 -9.35
CA SER A 118 5.57 -5.25 -9.46
C SER A 118 6.95 -5.83 -9.78
N ALA A 119 7.33 -6.97 -9.18
CA ALA A 119 8.59 -7.64 -9.44
C ALA A 119 8.68 -8.16 -10.88
N LYS A 120 7.59 -8.77 -11.39
CA LYS A 120 7.51 -9.19 -12.79
C LYS A 120 7.57 -8.01 -13.75
N PHE A 121 6.89 -6.90 -13.42
CA PHE A 121 6.92 -5.70 -14.23
C PHE A 121 8.33 -5.09 -14.28
N TRP A 122 9.03 -5.04 -13.14
CA TRP A 122 10.43 -4.63 -13.06
C TRP A 122 11.34 -5.49 -13.92
N GLN A 123 11.25 -6.83 -13.80
CA GLN A 123 12.03 -7.76 -14.62
C GLN A 123 11.76 -7.60 -16.12
N PHE A 124 10.51 -7.32 -16.50
CA PHE A 124 10.16 -7.01 -17.88
C PHE A 124 10.83 -5.71 -18.34
N GLY A 125 10.81 -4.68 -17.49
CA GLY A 125 11.41 -3.38 -17.79
C GLY A 125 12.92 -3.39 -17.93
N LEU A 126 13.63 -4.23 -17.17
CA LEU A 126 15.09 -4.39 -17.31
C LEU A 126 15.53 -4.76 -18.73
N ARG A 127 14.65 -5.38 -19.54
CA ARG A 127 14.94 -5.72 -20.95
C ARG A 127 15.09 -4.48 -21.84
N PHE A 128 14.56 -3.34 -21.41
CA PHE A 128 14.60 -2.06 -22.13
C PHE A 128 15.65 -1.11 -21.55
N TYR A 129 16.33 -1.50 -20.47
CA TYR A 129 17.47 -0.77 -19.94
C TYR A 129 18.67 -0.96 -20.89
N HIS A 130 18.74 -0.12 -21.92
CA HIS A 130 19.93 -0.03 -22.75
C HIS A 130 21.06 0.50 -21.88
N SER A 131 22.05 -0.35 -21.60
CA SER A 131 23.27 0.10 -20.93
C SER A 131 23.88 1.24 -21.75
N ALA A 132 24.14 2.37 -21.10
CA ALA A 132 25.09 3.36 -21.58
C ALA A 132 26.48 2.70 -21.57
N SER A 133 26.73 1.83 -22.55
CA SER A 133 28.04 1.28 -22.84
C SER A 133 28.62 2.05 -24.02
N SER A 134 29.23 3.20 -23.72
CA SER A 134 30.31 3.82 -24.49
C SER A 134 31.09 4.75 -23.57
#